data_AF-A0A1V4QT76-F1
#
_entry.id   AF-A0A1V4QT76-F1
#
_cell.length_a   1.000
_cell.length_b   1.000
_cell.length_c   1.000
_cell.angle_alpha   90.00
_cell.angle_beta   90.00
_cell.angle_gamma   90.00
#
_symmetry.space_group_name_H-M   'P 1'
#
loop_
_entity.id
_entity.type
_entity.pdbx_description
1 polymer ?
#
loop_
_entity_poly.entity_id
_entity_poly.type
_entity_poly.pdbx_seq_one_letter_code
_entity_poly.pdbx_strand_id
1 'polypeptide(L)'
;MLVCVVLILATLILRVAVAGPPSPGSKEDPLVTKTYVDWHAVWREMKVEAGGFLKLESGVEFVLLEPSEHPLHLREANLGDTTILDLTSGEPLTEPELAPLHHYMVASRHEARLTVDEEAHFYFRGLKL
;
A
#
# COMPACT_ATOMS: atom_id res chain seq x y z
N MET A 1 28.79 -47.89 20.67
CA MET A 1 28.89 -46.43 20.93
C MET A 1 29.46 -45.66 19.74
N LEU A 2 30.65 -46.03 19.22
CA LEU A 2 31.29 -45.34 18.08
C LEU A 2 30.39 -45.23 16.83
N VAL A 3 29.69 -46.31 16.45
CA VAL A 3 28.78 -46.35 15.30
C VAL A 3 27.60 -45.40 15.45
N CYS A 4 27.04 -45.28 16.67
CA CYS A 4 25.94 -44.35 16.96
C CYS A 4 26.41 -42.89 16.86
N VAL A 5 27.62 -42.58 17.33
CA VAL A 5 28.20 -41.24 17.22
C VAL A 5 28.42 -40.85 15.76
N VAL A 6 28.92 -41.78 14.93
CA VAL A 6 29.13 -41.55 13.49
C VAL A 6 27.80 -41.33 12.75
N LEU A 7 26.74 -42.08 13.08
CA LEU A 7 25.40 -41.89 12.51
C LEU A 7 24.76 -40.55 12.92
N ILE A 8 24.95 -40.13 14.17
CA ILE A 8 24.47 -38.83 14.65
C ILE A 8 25.25 -37.70 13.97
N LEU A 9 26.57 -37.84 13.80
CA LEU A 9 27.38 -36.83 13.10
C LEU A 9 27.01 -36.74 11.62
N ALA A 10 26.80 -37.88 10.95
CA ALA A 10 26.41 -37.93 9.54
C ALA A 10 25.03 -37.29 9.30
N THR A 11 24.07 -37.51 10.20
CA THR A 11 22.74 -36.87 10.11
C THR A 11 22.78 -35.38 10.43
N LEU A 12 23.67 -34.93 11.31
CA LEU A 12 23.89 -33.50 11.57
C LEU A 12 24.51 -32.78 10.37
N ILE A 13 25.51 -33.37 9.73
CA ILE A 13 26.19 -32.79 8.57
C ILE A 13 25.25 -32.73 7.34
N LEU A 14 24.37 -33.73 7.17
CA LEU A 14 23.38 -33.72 6.07
C LEU A 14 22.35 -32.59 6.19
N ARG A 15 22.02 -32.13 7.42
CA ARG A 15 21.04 -31.05 7.61
C ARG A 15 21.56 -29.65 7.30
N VAL A 16 22.88 -29.46 7.28
CA VAL A 16 23.50 -28.14 7.01
C VAL A 16 23.59 -27.87 5.49
N ALA A 17 23.48 -28.90 4.65
CA ALA A 17 23.75 -28.81 3.22
C ALA A 17 22.52 -28.51 2.32
N VAL A 18 21.33 -28.27 2.87
CA VAL A 18 20.09 -28.04 2.09
C VAL A 18 19.44 -26.71 2.45
N ALA A 19 20.23 -25.66 2.59
CA ALA A 19 19.75 -24.29 2.52
C ALA A 19 20.33 -23.66 1.24
N GLY A 20 19.64 -23.84 0.12
CA GLY A 20 19.94 -23.06 -1.08
C GLY A 20 19.76 -21.57 -0.79
N PRO A 21 20.47 -20.67 -1.48
CA PRO A 21 20.23 -19.24 -1.33
C PRO A 21 18.74 -18.98 -1.58
N PRO A 22 18.08 -18.16 -0.75
CA PRO A 22 16.67 -17.84 -0.95
C PRO A 22 16.50 -17.25 -2.35
N SER A 23 15.48 -17.72 -3.07
CA SER A 23 15.18 -17.18 -4.39
C SER A 23 14.90 -15.68 -4.23
N PRO A 24 15.43 -14.81 -5.10
CA PRO A 24 15.08 -13.40 -5.10
C PRO A 24 13.55 -13.21 -5.07
N GLY A 25 13.06 -12.40 -4.13
CA GLY A 25 11.64 -12.15 -3.90
C GLY A 25 10.87 -13.22 -3.11
N SER A 26 11.54 -14.25 -2.57
CA SER A 26 10.89 -15.22 -1.67
C SER A 26 10.64 -14.63 -0.27
N LYS A 27 9.87 -15.34 0.55
CA LYS A 27 9.63 -14.93 1.96
C LYS A 27 10.92 -14.94 2.79
N GLU A 28 11.94 -15.66 2.34
CA GLU A 28 13.25 -15.76 2.99
C GLU A 28 14.26 -14.74 2.43
N ASP A 29 13.88 -13.86 1.49
CA ASP A 29 14.77 -12.84 0.91
C ASP A 29 15.03 -11.70 1.93
N PRO A 30 16.29 -11.50 2.37
CA PRO A 30 16.64 -10.50 3.38
C PRO A 30 16.67 -9.07 2.83
N LEU A 31 16.74 -8.87 1.51
CA LEU A 31 16.80 -7.54 0.89
C LEU A 31 15.42 -6.97 0.59
N VAL A 32 14.40 -7.82 0.58
CA VAL A 32 13.02 -7.44 0.30
C VAL A 32 12.14 -8.27 1.21
N THR A 33 11.82 -7.76 2.41
CA THR A 33 10.67 -8.34 3.13
C THR A 33 9.49 -8.22 2.19
N LYS A 34 8.95 -9.35 1.72
CA LYS A 34 7.79 -9.43 0.81
C LYS A 34 6.71 -8.38 1.15
N THR A 35 6.48 -8.15 2.44
CA THR A 35 5.56 -7.14 2.99
C THR A 35 5.83 -5.71 2.49
N TYR A 36 7.07 -5.27 2.38
CA TYR A 36 7.44 -3.93 1.90
C TYR A 36 7.06 -3.75 0.42
N VAL A 37 7.41 -4.72 -0.43
CA VAL A 37 7.02 -4.69 -1.85
C VAL A 37 5.51 -4.85 -2.00
N ASP A 38 4.88 -5.75 -1.24
CA ASP A 38 3.44 -5.93 -1.28
C ASP A 38 2.69 -4.63 -0.92
N TRP A 39 3.21 -3.82 0.01
CA TRP A 39 2.60 -2.53 0.36
C TRP A 39 2.73 -1.48 -0.75
N HIS A 40 3.87 -1.45 -1.44
CA HIS A 40 4.12 -0.48 -2.50
C HIS A 40 3.66 -0.94 -3.89
N ALA A 41 3.38 -2.23 -4.09
CA ALA A 41 3.06 -2.79 -5.41
C ALA A 41 1.62 -3.31 -5.54
N VAL A 42 0.94 -3.64 -4.44
CA VAL A 42 -0.40 -4.25 -4.48
C VAL A 42 -1.47 -3.20 -4.22
N TRP A 43 -2.43 -3.11 -5.15
CA TRP A 43 -3.65 -2.33 -4.97
C TRP A 43 -4.63 -3.04 -4.05
N ARG A 44 -5.23 -2.31 -3.11
CA ARG A 44 -6.21 -2.81 -2.15
C ARG A 44 -7.47 -2.00 -2.22
N GLU A 45 -8.61 -2.68 -2.23
CA GLU A 45 -9.91 -2.01 -2.16
C GLU A 45 -10.21 -1.62 -0.71
N MET A 46 -10.76 -0.42 -0.53
CA MET A 46 -11.27 0.06 0.74
C MET A 46 -12.59 0.79 0.52
N LYS A 47 -13.57 0.43 1.34
CA LYS A 47 -14.83 1.16 1.50
C LYS A 47 -14.71 2.18 2.62
N VAL A 48 -15.18 3.40 2.37
CA VAL A 48 -15.29 4.48 3.35
C VAL A 48 -16.75 4.91 3.42
N GLU A 49 -17.33 4.81 4.61
CA GLU A 49 -18.70 5.26 4.86
C GLU A 49 -18.80 6.79 4.84
N ALA A 50 -19.99 7.32 4.57
CA ALA A 50 -20.25 8.76 4.60
C ALA A 50 -19.80 9.40 5.94
N GLY A 51 -19.03 10.50 5.87
CA GLY A 51 -18.42 11.15 7.02
C GLY A 51 -17.17 10.45 7.58
N GLY A 52 -16.80 9.29 7.03
CA GLY A 52 -15.50 8.67 7.23
C GLY A 52 -14.37 9.50 6.66
N PHE A 53 -13.14 9.19 7.05
CA PHE A 53 -11.98 9.92 6.57
C PHE A 53 -10.83 8.99 6.16
N LEU A 54 -10.12 9.44 5.14
CA LEU A 54 -8.87 8.87 4.67
C LEU A 54 -7.71 9.62 5.30
N LYS A 55 -6.79 8.89 5.93
CA LYS A 55 -5.52 9.43 6.41
C LYS A 55 -4.42 9.02 5.44
N LEU A 56 -3.91 9.96 4.66
CA LEU A 56 -3.02 9.68 3.53
C LEU A 56 -1.61 10.23 3.81
N GLU A 57 -0.62 9.35 3.78
CA GLU A 57 0.79 9.72 3.89
C GLU A 57 1.39 10.07 2.51
N SER A 58 2.59 10.67 2.51
CA SER A 58 3.37 10.90 1.29
C SER A 58 3.56 9.61 0.48
N GLY A 59 3.36 9.68 -0.84
CA GLY A 59 3.52 8.55 -1.75
C GLY A 59 2.36 7.55 -1.75
N VAL A 60 1.29 7.80 -0.97
CA VAL A 60 0.04 7.06 -1.14
C VAL A 60 -0.57 7.42 -2.49
N GLU A 61 -0.96 6.39 -3.23
CA GLU A 61 -1.70 6.48 -4.47
C GLU A 61 -3.09 5.89 -4.28
N PHE A 62 -4.09 6.51 -4.91
CA PHE A 62 -5.46 6.03 -4.82
C PHE A 62 -6.29 6.34 -6.05
N VAL A 63 -7.28 5.49 -6.31
CA VAL A 63 -8.26 5.66 -7.39
C VAL A 63 -9.65 5.65 -6.77
N LEU A 64 -10.47 6.65 -7.11
CA LEU A 64 -11.89 6.64 -6.76
C LEU A 64 -12.64 5.69 -7.69
N LEU A 65 -13.24 4.63 -7.15
CA LEU A 65 -14.04 3.67 -7.92
C LEU A 65 -15.52 4.02 -7.91
N GLU A 66 -16.04 4.30 -6.72
CA GLU A 66 -17.44 4.68 -6.50
C GLU A 66 -17.48 5.90 -5.58
N PRO A 67 -18.35 6.90 -5.86
CA PRO A 67 -19.33 6.95 -6.96
C PRO A 67 -18.70 7.03 -8.36
N SER A 68 -19.32 6.36 -9.35
CA SER A 68 -18.85 6.32 -10.75
C SER A 68 -19.46 7.39 -11.66
N GLU A 69 -20.63 7.92 -11.28
CA GLU A 69 -21.47 8.75 -12.14
C GLU A 69 -21.26 10.25 -11.94
N HIS A 70 -20.66 10.67 -10.82
CA HIS A 70 -20.40 12.06 -10.48
C HIS A 70 -19.16 12.20 -9.59
N PRO A 71 -18.54 13.39 -9.55
CA PRO A 71 -17.48 13.67 -8.58
C PRO A 71 -17.94 13.39 -7.14
N LEU A 72 -17.04 12.83 -6.35
CA LEU A 72 -17.19 12.68 -4.91
C LEU A 72 -16.77 13.99 -4.25
N HIS A 73 -17.70 14.66 -3.56
CA HIS A 73 -17.35 15.87 -2.84
C HIS A 73 -16.68 15.53 -1.49
N LEU A 74 -15.67 16.32 -1.14
CA LEU A 74 -14.98 16.20 0.13
C LEU A 74 -15.62 17.18 1.10
N ARG A 75 -16.23 16.64 2.15
CA ARG A 75 -16.78 17.44 3.25
C ARG A 75 -15.71 18.30 3.90
N GLU A 76 -14.50 17.76 4.02
CA GLU A 76 -13.35 18.46 4.58
C GLU A 76 -12.06 17.91 3.95
N ALA A 77 -11.20 18.79 3.46
CA ALA A 77 -9.89 18.45 2.93
C ALA A 77 -8.81 19.17 3.74
N ASN A 78 -8.31 18.50 4.78
CA ASN A 78 -7.20 18.99 5.59
C ASN A 78 -5.88 18.62 4.92
N LEU A 79 -5.48 19.46 3.96
CA LEU A 79 -4.25 19.25 3.19
C LEU A 79 -3.02 19.84 3.89
N GLY A 80 -3.16 20.93 4.65
CA GLY A 80 -1.99 21.68 5.15
C GLY A 80 -1.12 22.14 3.96
N ASP A 81 0.19 21.89 4.01
CA ASP A 81 1.10 22.12 2.88
C ASP A 81 1.14 20.93 1.88
N THR A 82 0.13 20.05 1.94
CA THR A 82 0.07 18.86 1.08
C THR A 82 -0.55 19.13 -0.26
N THR A 83 0.14 18.70 -1.31
CA THR A 83 -0.40 18.62 -2.66
C THR A 83 -0.81 17.18 -2.97
N ILE A 84 -2.06 17.02 -3.38
CA ILE A 84 -2.53 15.80 -4.04
C ILE A 84 -2.48 16.10 -5.54
N LEU A 85 -1.83 15.24 -6.31
CA LEU A 85 -1.76 15.34 -7.77
C LEU A 85 -2.78 14.38 -8.36
N ASP A 86 -3.58 14.87 -9.30
CA ASP A 86 -4.35 14.03 -10.20
C ASP A 86 -3.44 13.60 -11.35
N LEU A 87 -3.06 12.32 -11.34
CA LEU A 87 -2.20 11.71 -12.34
C LEU A 87 -2.95 11.39 -13.64
N THR A 88 -4.29 11.44 -13.64
CA THR A 88 -5.09 11.30 -14.86
C THR A 88 -5.12 12.60 -15.65
N SER A 89 -5.37 13.74 -14.99
CA SER A 89 -5.40 15.05 -15.64
C SER A 89 -4.04 15.73 -15.73
N GLY A 90 -3.10 15.38 -14.84
CA GLY A 90 -1.78 16.01 -14.72
C GLY A 90 -1.76 17.27 -13.85
N GLU A 91 -2.90 17.63 -13.24
CA GLU A 91 -3.07 18.85 -12.46
C GLU A 91 -3.14 18.55 -10.95
N PRO A 92 -2.77 19.51 -10.07
CA PRO A 92 -3.01 19.35 -8.64
C PRO A 92 -4.51 19.38 -8.33
N LEU A 93 -4.91 18.67 -7.28
CA LEU A 93 -6.23 18.76 -6.70
C LEU A 93 -6.42 20.16 -6.11
N THR A 94 -7.24 20.97 -6.76
CA THR A 94 -7.50 22.38 -6.37
C THR A 94 -8.89 22.55 -5.77
N GLU A 95 -9.84 21.71 -6.16
CA GLU A 95 -11.21 21.70 -5.68
C GLU A 95 -11.41 20.56 -4.66
N PRO A 96 -12.32 20.71 -3.70
CA PRO A 96 -12.62 19.67 -2.72
C PRO A 96 -13.51 18.58 -3.33
N GLU A 97 -13.14 18.05 -4.50
CA GLU A 97 -13.87 16.98 -5.17
C GLU A 97 -12.93 16.01 -5.88
N LEU A 98 -13.28 14.73 -5.87
CA LEU A 98 -12.54 13.68 -6.56
C LEU A 98 -13.36 13.19 -7.73
N ALA A 99 -12.80 13.25 -8.93
CA ALA A 99 -13.44 12.75 -10.13
C ALA A 99 -13.43 11.20 -10.16
N PRO A 100 -14.50 10.56 -10.65
CA PRO A 100 -14.56 9.10 -10.74
C PRO A 100 -13.47 8.53 -11.63
N LEU A 101 -12.91 7.39 -11.23
CA LEU A 101 -11.87 6.65 -11.94
C LEU A 101 -10.57 7.44 -12.18
N HIS A 102 -10.41 8.60 -11.53
CA HIS A 102 -9.16 9.34 -11.56
C HIS A 102 -8.15 8.75 -10.57
N HIS A 103 -6.88 8.82 -10.96
CA HIS A 103 -5.77 8.34 -10.17
C HIS A 103 -5.08 9.50 -9.48
N TYR A 104 -5.03 9.46 -8.15
CA TYR A 104 -4.46 10.49 -7.31
C TYR A 104 -3.20 10.01 -6.59
N MET A 105 -2.26 10.93 -6.35
CA MET A 105 -1.05 10.68 -5.56
C MET A 105 -0.79 11.82 -4.57
N VAL A 106 -0.47 11.46 -3.32
CA VAL A 106 -0.03 12.43 -2.32
C VAL A 106 1.44 12.77 -2.54
N ALA A 107 1.74 13.98 -3.02
CA ALA A 107 3.08 14.37 -3.44
C ALA A 107 3.93 15.07 -2.36
N SER A 108 3.33 15.48 -1.24
CA SER A 108 4.02 16.24 -0.18
C SER A 108 4.49 15.36 0.98
N ARG A 109 5.32 15.91 1.88
CA ARG A 109 5.81 15.24 3.11
C ARG A 109 4.82 15.26 4.28
N HIS A 110 3.70 15.97 4.17
CA HIS A 110 2.72 16.09 5.25
C HIS A 110 1.54 15.15 5.00
N GLU A 111 0.89 14.74 6.09
CA GLU A 111 -0.29 13.89 6.01
C GLU A 111 -1.47 14.71 5.48
N ALA A 112 -2.21 14.16 4.52
CA ALA A 112 -3.50 14.68 4.12
C ALA A 112 -4.61 13.91 4.83
N ARG A 113 -5.67 14.64 5.21
CA ARG A 113 -6.91 14.02 5.69
C ARG A 113 -8.07 14.47 4.81
N LEU A 114 -8.71 13.50 4.16
CA LEU A 114 -9.89 13.73 3.33
C LEU A 114 -11.10 13.11 4.00
N THR A 115 -12.13 13.90 4.29
CA THR A 115 -13.41 13.43 4.82
C THR A 115 -14.41 13.36 3.66
N VAL A 116 -14.95 12.17 3.41
CA VAL A 116 -15.95 11.94 2.34
C VAL A 116 -17.33 12.38 2.82
N ASP A 117 -18.15 12.94 1.94
CA ASP A 117 -19.52 13.36 2.26
C ASP A 117 -20.54 12.24 2.08
N GLU A 118 -20.25 11.27 1.21
CA GLU A 118 -21.03 10.06 0.96
C GLU A 118 -20.17 8.78 1.04
N GLU A 119 -20.82 7.63 0.84
CA GLU A 119 -20.13 6.34 0.75
C GLU A 119 -19.25 6.28 -0.49
N ALA A 120 -18.00 5.86 -0.32
CA ALA A 120 -17.03 5.81 -1.41
C ALA A 120 -16.18 4.54 -1.37
N HIS A 121 -15.87 4.02 -2.55
CA HIS A 121 -14.96 2.89 -2.74
C HIS A 121 -13.71 3.36 -3.45
N PHE A 122 -12.56 2.92 -2.94
CA PHE A 122 -11.26 3.32 -3.46
C PHE A 122 -10.37 2.10 -3.67
N TYR A 123 -9.50 2.17 -4.68
CA TYR A 123 -8.26 1.39 -4.67
C TYR A 123 -7.12 2.22 -4.08
N PHE A 124 -6.34 1.63 -3.19
CA PHE A 124 -5.16 2.24 -2.59
C PHE A 124 -3.89 1.44 -2.86
N ARG A 125 -2.77 2.16 -2.98
CA ARG A 125 -1.41 1.62 -2.97
C ARG A 125 -0.53 2.49 -2.07
N GLY A 126 0.36 1.87 -1.30
CA GLY A 126 1.23 2.58 -0.34
C GLY A 126 0.54 3.02 0.96
N LEU A 127 -0.77 2.77 1.12
CA LEU A 127 -1.49 3.09 2.35
C LEU A 127 -1.16 2.08 3.46
N LYS A 128 -0.70 2.58 4.61
CA LYS A 128 -0.55 1.78 5.83
C LYS A 128 -1.92 1.64 6.50
N LEU A 129 -2.44 0.42 6.55
CA LEU A 129 -3.67 0.06 7.25
C LEU A 129 -3.41 -0.20 8.74
#